data_AF-A0A0Q5AUR0-F1
#
_entry.id   AF-A0A0Q5AUR0-F1
#
_cell.length_a   1.000
_cell.length_b   1.000
_cell.length_c   1.000
_cell.angle_alpha   90.00
_cell.angle_beta   90.00
_cell.angle_gamma   90.00
#
_symmetry.space_group_name_H-M   'P 1'
#
loop_
_entity.id
_entity.type
_entity.pdbx_description
1 polymer ?
#
loop_
_entity_poly.entity_id
_entity_poly.type
_entity_poly.pdbx_seq_one_letter_code
_entity_poly.pdbx_strand_id
1 'polypeptide(L)'
;MVQLARQKRADQITVSELCRAAGITRDTFYRYADSPIRLLAGVLHHDLEAYAAVTRHLPEAPPGGTVMDAPTRAWLEHVCRFEAVYRRALQPHLPMEMREVLLTRIQTFMLAHAASHPEIRPLVDGRVMDDRAIRLASAYAASGAVGAIEAWLTSGPIGALSVPTALIHASAASWWFSPVDPPRR
;
A
#
# COMPACT_ATOMS: atom_id res chain seq x y z
N MET A 1 11.41 -17.39 0.77
CA MET A 1 10.43 -16.85 -0.21
C MET A 1 10.97 -15.65 -0.99
N VAL A 2 11.25 -14.50 -0.35
CA VAL A 2 11.65 -13.25 -1.04
C VAL A 2 12.82 -13.42 -2.01
N GLN A 3 13.87 -14.14 -1.62
CA GLN A 3 15.04 -14.36 -2.48
C GLN A 3 14.67 -15.07 -3.80
N LEU A 4 13.79 -16.08 -3.76
CA LEU A 4 13.30 -16.75 -4.96
C LEU A 4 12.41 -15.81 -5.80
N ALA A 5 11.55 -15.03 -5.15
CA ALA A 5 10.64 -14.08 -5.83
C ALA A 5 11.38 -12.92 -6.51
N ARG A 6 12.58 -12.57 -6.02
CA ARG A 6 13.48 -11.60 -6.70
C ARG A 6 14.04 -12.14 -8.01
N GLN A 7 14.11 -13.46 -8.17
CA GLN A 7 14.75 -14.13 -9.31
C GLN A 7 13.74 -14.66 -10.34
N LYS A 8 12.59 -15.15 -9.89
CA LYS A 8 11.52 -15.67 -10.74
C LYS A 8 10.13 -15.33 -10.21
N ARG A 9 9.13 -15.41 -11.08
CA ARG A 9 7.75 -15.05 -10.73
C ARG A 9 7.21 -15.96 -9.62
N ALA A 10 6.33 -15.42 -8.79
CA ALA A 10 5.78 -16.14 -7.65
C ALA A 10 4.94 -17.37 -8.06
N ASP A 11 4.27 -17.33 -9.21
CA ASP A 11 3.54 -18.46 -9.79
C ASP A 11 4.45 -19.55 -10.39
N GLN A 12 5.74 -19.25 -10.59
CA GLN A 12 6.77 -20.19 -11.05
C GLN A 12 7.61 -20.76 -9.89
N ILE A 13 7.35 -20.33 -8.66
CA ILE A 13 8.01 -20.88 -7.47
C ILE A 13 7.22 -22.10 -7.02
N THR A 14 7.90 -23.24 -6.91
CA THR A 14 7.26 -24.46 -6.38
C THR A 14 7.42 -24.56 -4.87
N VAL A 15 6.50 -25.27 -4.23
CA VAL A 15 6.60 -25.61 -2.79
C VAL A 15 7.90 -26.39 -2.51
N SER A 16 8.30 -27.30 -3.41
CA SER A 16 9.55 -28.06 -3.28
C SER A 16 10.79 -27.16 -3.20
N GLU A 17 10.87 -26.15 -4.05
CA GLU A 17 11.98 -25.21 -4.05
C GLU A 17 12.03 -24.37 -2.78
N LEU A 18 10.86 -23.96 -2.27
CA LEU A 18 10.76 -23.25 -1.00
C LEU A 18 11.18 -24.14 0.17
N CYS A 19 10.68 -25.37 0.22
CA CYS A 19 11.05 -26.36 1.23
C CYS A 19 12.57 -26.60 1.24
N ARG A 20 13.17 -26.80 0.06
CA ARG A 20 14.61 -26.98 -0.10
C ARG A 20 15.39 -25.75 0.34
N ALA A 21 14.96 -24.55 -0.04
CA ALA A 21 15.63 -23.30 0.32
C ALA A 21 15.52 -22.97 1.82
N ALA A 22 14.45 -23.40 2.47
CA ALA A 22 14.17 -23.14 3.89
C ALA A 22 14.58 -24.29 4.83
N GLY A 23 14.97 -25.46 4.29
CA GLY A 23 15.31 -26.63 5.11
C GLY A 23 14.11 -27.26 5.83
N ILE A 24 12.90 -27.16 5.26
CA ILE A 24 11.64 -27.67 5.86
C ILE A 24 10.96 -28.72 4.98
N THR A 25 9.99 -29.44 5.53
CA THR A 25 9.14 -30.37 4.77
C THR A 25 7.93 -29.67 4.14
N ARG A 26 7.32 -30.29 3.13
CA ARG A 26 6.04 -29.81 2.56
C ARG A 26 4.93 -29.73 3.59
N ASP A 27 4.86 -30.72 4.48
CA ASP A 27 3.91 -30.73 5.60
C ASP A 27 4.10 -29.50 6.52
N THR A 28 5.36 -29.14 6.81
CA THR A 28 5.65 -27.92 7.56
C THR A 28 5.21 -26.68 6.78
N PHE A 29 5.45 -26.63 5.46
CA PHE A 29 5.01 -25.50 4.62
C PHE A 29 3.48 -25.30 4.66
N TYR A 30 2.72 -26.37 4.43
CA TYR A 30 1.25 -26.30 4.37
C TYR A 30 0.59 -25.98 5.72
N ARG A 31 1.30 -26.08 6.84
CA ARG A 31 0.83 -25.56 8.13
C ARG A 31 0.80 -24.04 8.22
N TYR A 32 1.57 -23.33 7.38
CA TYR A 32 1.69 -21.88 7.43
C TYR A 32 1.19 -21.17 6.15
N ALA A 33 1.13 -21.85 5.02
CA ALA A 33 0.68 -21.25 3.77
C ALA A 33 0.08 -22.27 2.79
N ASP A 34 -0.99 -21.86 2.10
CA ASP A 34 -1.65 -22.70 1.10
C ASP A 34 -0.93 -22.71 -0.25
N SER A 35 -0.19 -21.63 -0.55
CA SER A 35 0.51 -21.46 -1.82
C SER A 35 1.72 -20.53 -1.70
N PRO A 36 2.70 -20.64 -2.61
CA PRO A 36 3.83 -19.71 -2.68
C PRO A 36 3.41 -18.24 -2.79
N ILE A 37 2.42 -17.92 -3.64
CA ILE A 37 1.95 -16.54 -3.80
C ILE A 37 1.30 -16.01 -2.52
N ARG A 38 0.51 -16.81 -1.80
CA ARG A 38 -0.07 -16.43 -0.50
C ARG A 38 1.00 -16.24 0.57
N LEU A 39 2.01 -17.10 0.62
CA LEU A 39 3.15 -16.91 1.51
C LEU A 39 3.86 -15.59 1.23
N LEU A 40 4.09 -15.25 -0.05
CA LEU A 40 4.71 -13.99 -0.42
C LEU A 40 3.85 -12.78 -0.04
N ALA A 41 2.55 -12.83 -0.34
CA ALA A 41 1.61 -11.77 0.06
C ALA A 41 1.63 -11.57 1.58
N GLY A 42 1.66 -12.65 2.37
CA GLY A 42 1.81 -12.57 3.83
C GLY A 42 3.12 -11.89 4.28
N VAL A 43 4.24 -12.18 3.62
CA VAL A 43 5.52 -11.51 3.90
C VAL A 43 5.46 -10.01 3.58
N LEU A 44 4.88 -9.64 2.44
CA LEU A 44 4.73 -8.23 2.04
C LEU A 44 3.78 -7.47 2.98
N HIS A 45 2.69 -8.12 3.39
CA HIS A 45 1.75 -7.58 4.36
C HIS A 45 2.42 -7.32 5.72
N HIS A 46 3.17 -8.29 6.22
CA HIS A 46 3.87 -8.16 7.50
C HIS A 46 4.86 -6.99 7.51
N ASP A 47 5.57 -6.76 6.39
CA ASP A 47 6.48 -5.63 6.24
C ASP A 47 5.75 -4.27 6.29
N LEU A 48 4.60 -4.15 5.61
CA LEU A 48 3.77 -2.94 5.66
C LEU A 48 3.16 -2.69 7.05
N GLU A 49 2.75 -3.74 7.77
CA GLU A 49 2.24 -3.63 9.14
C GLU A 49 3.33 -3.17 10.12
N ALA A 50 4.55 -3.69 9.98
CA ALA A 50 5.68 -3.22 10.79
C ALA A 50 5.93 -1.72 10.58
N TYR A 51 5.85 -1.25 9.34
CA TYR A 51 5.93 0.18 9.04
C TYR A 51 4.81 0.98 9.70
N ALA A 52 3.56 0.50 9.62
CA ALA A 52 2.42 1.16 10.23
C ALA A 52 2.51 1.28 11.76
N ALA A 53 3.07 0.26 12.41
CA ALA A 53 3.30 0.29 13.86
C ALA A 53 4.32 1.38 14.24
N VAL A 54 5.39 1.51 13.45
CA VAL A 54 6.44 2.52 13.67
C VAL A 54 5.95 3.93 13.32
N THR A 55 5.06 4.06 12.33
CA THR A 55 4.57 5.36 11.85
C THR A 55 3.32 5.85 12.57
N ARG A 56 2.71 5.04 13.45
CA ARG A 56 1.53 5.37 14.25
C ARG A 56 1.66 6.68 15.04
N HIS A 57 2.89 7.05 15.40
CA HIS A 57 3.21 8.24 16.19
C HIS A 57 3.89 9.34 15.38
N LEU A 58 3.97 9.21 14.04
CA LEU A 58 4.52 10.29 13.24
C LEU A 58 3.63 11.54 13.35
N PRO A 59 4.24 12.72 13.38
CA PRO A 59 3.56 13.95 13.75
C PRO A 59 2.48 14.35 12.75
N GLU A 60 1.63 15.30 13.18
CA GLU A 60 0.85 16.16 12.28
C GLU A 60 1.73 16.66 11.13
N ALA A 61 1.11 16.94 9.98
CA ALA A 61 1.82 17.14 8.72
C ALA A 61 3.06 18.05 8.83
N PRO A 62 4.15 17.72 8.13
CA PRO A 62 5.34 18.57 8.14
C PRO A 62 4.99 19.99 7.63
N PRO A 63 5.75 21.03 8.03
CA PRO A 63 5.51 22.39 7.55
C PRO A 63 5.46 22.45 6.02
N GLY A 64 4.31 22.87 5.48
CA GLY A 64 4.06 22.96 4.02
C GLY A 64 3.77 21.63 3.32
N GLY A 65 3.62 20.53 4.07
CA GLY A 65 3.24 19.21 3.56
C GLY A 65 1.89 18.74 4.10
N THR A 66 1.58 17.46 3.87
CA THR A 66 0.28 16.87 4.24
C THR A 66 0.45 15.68 5.18
N VAL A 67 -0.60 15.36 5.95
CA VAL A 67 -0.65 14.15 6.80
C VAL A 67 -0.52 12.87 5.98
N MET A 68 -0.79 12.96 4.67
CA MET A 68 -0.66 11.86 3.72
C MET A 68 0.77 11.65 3.23
N ASP A 69 1.70 12.58 3.46
CA ASP A 69 3.07 12.50 2.93
C ASP A 69 3.82 11.30 3.46
N ALA A 70 3.87 11.14 4.79
CA ALA A 70 4.57 10.03 5.43
C ALA A 70 3.95 8.66 5.12
N PRO A 71 2.62 8.46 5.20
CA PRO A 71 1.98 7.21 4.79
C PRO A 71 2.23 6.85 3.32
N THR A 72 2.07 7.82 2.41
CA THR A 72 2.27 7.59 0.97
C THR A 72 3.71 7.21 0.67
N ARG A 73 4.67 7.92 1.27
CA ARG A 73 6.09 7.59 1.14
C ARG A 73 6.40 6.20 1.67
N ALA A 74 5.86 5.81 2.82
CA ALA A 74 6.07 4.48 3.39
C ALA A 74 5.60 3.35 2.45
N TRP A 75 4.45 3.53 1.78
CA TRP A 75 3.98 2.56 0.77
C TRP A 75 4.93 2.47 -0.43
N LEU A 76 5.43 3.60 -0.91
CA LEU A 76 6.37 3.64 -2.03
C LEU A 76 7.76 3.09 -1.65
N GLU A 77 8.24 3.35 -0.44
CA GLU A 77 9.47 2.77 0.11
C GLU A 77 9.38 1.25 0.25
N HIS A 78 8.23 0.74 0.68
CA HIS A 78 7.95 -0.69 0.69
C HIS A 78 8.07 -1.27 -0.72
N VAL A 79 7.40 -0.65 -1.71
CA VAL A 79 7.47 -1.08 -3.11
C VAL A 79 8.91 -1.05 -3.62
N CYS A 80 9.72 -0.04 -3.28
CA CYS A 80 11.14 0.01 -3.65
C CYS A 80 11.95 -1.13 -3.04
N ARG A 81 11.75 -1.42 -1.74
CA ARG A 81 12.47 -2.49 -1.04
C ARG A 81 12.23 -3.86 -1.68
N PHE A 82 11.03 -4.04 -2.23
CA PHE A 82 10.61 -5.24 -2.94
C PHE A 82 10.50 -5.05 -4.45
N GLU A 83 11.19 -4.06 -5.04
CA GLU A 83 11.05 -3.70 -6.46
C GLU A 83 11.16 -4.91 -7.38
N ALA A 84 12.22 -5.69 -7.23
CA ALA A 84 12.47 -6.87 -8.07
C ALA A 84 11.38 -7.94 -7.94
N VAL A 85 10.66 -7.98 -6.82
CA VAL A 85 9.50 -8.86 -6.62
C VAL A 85 8.28 -8.29 -7.33
N TYR A 86 7.95 -7.02 -7.08
CA TYR A 86 6.80 -6.35 -7.69
C TYR A 86 6.90 -6.30 -9.22
N ARG A 87 8.02 -5.83 -9.76
CA ARG A 87 8.25 -5.75 -11.22
C ARG A 87 8.14 -7.09 -11.91
N ARG A 88 8.62 -8.16 -11.25
CA ARG A 88 8.60 -9.50 -11.83
C ARG A 88 7.21 -10.12 -11.83
N ALA A 89 6.40 -9.82 -10.82
CA ALA A 89 5.03 -10.28 -10.71
C ALA A 89 4.06 -9.53 -11.65
N LEU A 90 4.40 -8.31 -12.07
CA LEU A 90 3.52 -7.41 -12.82
C LEU A 90 3.31 -7.87 -14.28
N GLN A 91 2.16 -8.48 -14.60
CA GLN A 91 1.74 -8.82 -15.98
C GLN A 91 0.20 -8.91 -16.17
N PRO A 92 -0.45 -7.96 -16.86
CA PRO A 92 -0.16 -6.52 -16.88
C PRO A 92 -0.40 -5.86 -15.51
N HIS A 93 -1.08 -6.56 -14.60
CA HIS A 93 -1.33 -6.15 -13.22
C HIS A 93 -0.62 -7.09 -12.24
N LEU A 94 -0.54 -6.67 -10.98
CA LEU A 94 -0.08 -7.58 -9.94
C LEU A 94 -1.06 -8.73 -9.76
N PRO A 95 -0.59 -9.93 -9.35
CA PRO A 95 -1.46 -10.99 -8.86
C PRO A 95 -2.36 -10.46 -7.75
N MET A 96 -3.61 -10.95 -7.71
CA MET A 96 -4.64 -10.42 -6.80
C MET A 96 -4.15 -10.40 -5.35
N GLU A 97 -3.49 -11.45 -4.89
CA GLU A 97 -2.99 -11.55 -3.52
C GLU A 97 -1.98 -10.45 -3.19
N MET A 98 -1.11 -10.06 -4.12
CA MET A 98 -0.16 -8.97 -3.92
C MET A 98 -0.84 -7.60 -4.03
N ARG A 99 -1.84 -7.48 -4.91
CA ARG A 99 -2.65 -6.26 -5.04
C ARG A 99 -3.45 -5.98 -3.77
N GLU A 100 -4.06 -7.01 -3.19
CA GLU A 100 -4.83 -6.95 -1.95
C GLU A 100 -4.00 -6.46 -0.76
N VAL A 101 -2.71 -6.80 -0.71
CA VAL A 101 -1.81 -6.31 0.34
C VAL A 101 -1.74 -4.78 0.36
N LEU A 102 -1.54 -4.15 -0.81
CA LEU A 102 -1.48 -2.70 -0.93
C LEU A 102 -2.86 -2.07 -0.73
N LEU A 103 -3.90 -2.63 -1.37
CA LEU A 103 -5.27 -2.14 -1.26
C LEU A 103 -5.73 -2.10 0.20
N THR A 104 -5.57 -3.21 0.92
CA THR A 104 -6.00 -3.34 2.31
C THR A 104 -5.26 -2.36 3.20
N ARG A 105 -3.93 -2.23 3.03
CA ARG A 105 -3.11 -1.32 3.83
C ARG A 105 -3.50 0.14 3.64
N ILE A 106 -3.68 0.56 2.38
CA ILE A 106 -4.06 1.93 2.05
C ILE A 106 -5.48 2.21 2.54
N GLN A 107 -6.44 1.34 2.22
CA GLN A 107 -7.83 1.53 2.62
C GLN A 107 -8.01 1.56 4.14
N THR A 108 -7.31 0.68 4.88
CA THR A 108 -7.32 0.67 6.35
C THR A 108 -6.82 1.99 6.91
N PHE A 109 -5.74 2.53 6.33
CA PHE A 109 -5.23 3.84 6.72
C PHE A 109 -6.25 4.96 6.44
N MET A 110 -6.84 5.01 5.24
CA MET A 110 -7.82 6.04 4.86
C MET A 110 -9.05 6.03 5.79
N LEU A 111 -9.55 4.85 6.13
CA LEU A 111 -10.67 4.68 7.07
C LEU A 111 -10.30 5.17 8.48
N ALA A 112 -9.13 4.78 8.97
CA ALA A 112 -8.65 5.22 10.28
C ALA A 112 -8.44 6.73 10.34
N HIS A 113 -7.94 7.32 9.25
CA HIS A 113 -7.75 8.76 9.13
C HIS A 113 -9.09 9.51 9.17
N ALA A 114 -10.08 9.12 8.35
CA ALA A 114 -11.41 9.75 8.37
C ALA A 114 -12.24 9.49 9.64
N ALA A 115 -11.93 8.42 10.38
CA ALA A 115 -12.51 8.16 11.69
C ALA A 115 -11.91 9.05 12.78
N SER A 116 -10.59 9.28 12.71
CA SER A 116 -9.85 10.11 13.67
C SER A 116 -10.05 11.61 13.41
N HIS A 117 -10.40 11.98 12.18
CA HIS A 117 -10.61 13.36 11.75
C HIS A 117 -11.98 13.55 11.06
N PRO A 118 -13.10 13.51 11.79
CA PRO A 118 -14.43 13.71 11.21
C PRO A 118 -14.61 15.08 10.52
N GLU A 119 -13.82 16.08 10.91
CA GLU A 119 -13.83 17.45 10.37
C GLU A 119 -13.41 17.56 8.91
N ILE A 120 -12.65 16.59 8.38
CA ILE A 120 -12.19 16.59 6.97
C ILE A 120 -13.29 16.12 6.02
N ARG A 121 -14.35 15.49 6.54
CA ARG A 121 -15.40 14.88 5.74
C ARG A 121 -16.16 15.97 4.99
N PRO A 122 -16.17 15.96 3.65
CA PRO A 122 -16.81 17.03 2.89
C PRO A 122 -18.34 16.92 2.96
N LEU A 123 -18.99 18.03 2.60
CA LEU A 123 -20.41 18.04 2.25
C LEU A 123 -20.57 17.55 0.81
N VAL A 124 -21.36 16.51 0.62
CA VAL A 124 -21.79 16.01 -0.70
C VAL A 124 -23.32 16.07 -0.73
N ASP A 125 -23.88 16.74 -1.72
CA ASP A 125 -25.32 16.99 -1.85
C ASP A 125 -25.97 17.55 -0.57
N GLY A 126 -25.27 18.50 0.08
CA GLY A 126 -25.72 19.18 1.29
C GLY A 126 -25.64 18.33 2.57
N ARG A 127 -25.01 17.16 2.54
CA ARG A 127 -24.86 16.27 3.70
C ARG A 127 -23.41 15.92 3.94
N VAL A 128 -23.00 15.90 5.21
CA VAL A 128 -21.66 15.38 5.59
C VAL A 128 -21.62 13.91 5.22
N MET A 129 -20.52 13.47 4.62
CA MET A 129 -20.33 12.06 4.28
C MET A 129 -20.45 11.15 5.51
N ASP A 130 -21.39 10.20 5.44
CA ASP A 130 -21.53 9.14 6.42
C ASP A 130 -20.46 8.05 6.25
N ASP A 131 -20.43 7.06 7.15
CA ASP A 131 -19.40 6.01 7.11
C ASP A 131 -19.48 5.14 5.85
N ARG A 132 -20.66 5.02 5.22
CA ARG A 132 -20.81 4.29 3.97
C ARG A 132 -20.15 5.06 2.83
N ALA A 133 -20.39 6.36 2.75
CA ALA A 133 -19.75 7.25 1.79
C ALA A 133 -18.23 7.28 2.00
N ILE A 134 -17.75 7.30 3.24
CA ILE A 134 -16.32 7.23 3.56
C ILE A 134 -15.69 5.90 3.15
N ARG A 135 -16.38 4.77 3.34
CA ARG A 135 -15.92 3.46 2.81
C ARG A 135 -15.79 3.48 1.29
N LEU A 136 -16.75 4.07 0.58
CA LEU A 136 -16.69 4.21 -0.88
C LEU A 136 -15.50 5.07 -1.32
N ALA A 137 -15.32 6.25 -0.73
CA ALA A 137 -14.21 7.14 -1.05
C ALA A 137 -12.85 6.52 -0.71
N SER A 138 -12.75 5.78 0.40
CA SER A 138 -11.53 5.08 0.80
C SER A 138 -11.15 3.99 -0.20
N ALA A 139 -12.14 3.20 -0.67
CA ALA A 139 -11.92 2.18 -1.68
C ALA A 139 -11.50 2.78 -3.03
N TYR A 140 -12.09 3.91 -3.43
CA TYR A 140 -11.70 4.65 -4.62
C TYR A 140 -10.25 5.14 -4.52
N ALA A 141 -9.89 5.82 -3.42
CA ALA A 141 -8.55 6.33 -3.18
C ALA A 141 -7.49 5.21 -3.15
N ALA A 142 -7.78 4.11 -2.44
CA ALA A 142 -6.88 2.95 -2.39
C ALA A 142 -6.67 2.33 -3.77
N SER A 143 -7.74 2.15 -4.53
CA SER A 143 -7.68 1.59 -5.89
C SER A 143 -6.88 2.49 -6.84
N GLY A 144 -7.09 3.81 -6.75
CA GLY A 144 -6.34 4.80 -7.53
C GLY A 144 -4.86 4.80 -7.19
N ALA A 145 -4.51 4.77 -5.90
CA ALA A 145 -3.12 4.73 -5.46
C ALA A 145 -2.41 3.43 -5.91
N VAL A 146 -3.06 2.27 -5.80
CA VAL A 146 -2.51 1.00 -6.30
C VAL A 146 -2.33 1.02 -7.82
N GLY A 147 -3.30 1.56 -8.56
CA GLY A 147 -3.17 1.75 -10.01
C GLY A 147 -1.99 2.65 -10.38
N ALA A 148 -1.79 3.75 -9.65
CA ALA A 148 -0.64 4.63 -9.84
C ALA A 148 0.70 3.92 -9.54
N ILE A 149 0.76 3.08 -8.50
CA ILE A 149 1.94 2.27 -8.18
C ILE A 149 2.25 1.27 -9.31
N GLU A 150 1.25 0.56 -9.84
CA GLU A 150 1.44 -0.37 -10.97
C GLU A 150 1.92 0.35 -12.24
N ALA A 151 1.33 1.50 -12.55
CA ALA A 151 1.75 2.34 -13.66
C ALA A 151 3.20 2.83 -13.46
N TRP A 152 3.54 3.25 -12.25
CA TRP A 152 4.89 3.69 -11.90
C TRP A 152 5.93 2.56 -12.05
N LEU A 153 5.63 1.34 -11.59
CA LEU A 153 6.50 0.17 -11.76
C LEU A 153 6.77 -0.16 -13.23
N THR A 154 5.85 0.19 -14.13
CA THR A 154 5.98 0.01 -15.58
C THR A 154 6.79 1.13 -16.23
N SER A 155 6.83 2.33 -15.64
CA SER A 155 7.31 3.56 -16.27
C SER A 155 8.84 3.72 -16.43
N GLY A 156 9.64 2.80 -15.87
CA GLY A 156 11.11 2.84 -15.94
C GLY A 156 11.79 2.69 -14.58
N PRO A 157 13.08 3.04 -14.47
CA PRO A 157 13.82 2.95 -13.20
C PRO A 157 13.12 3.71 -12.08
N ILE A 158 13.17 3.16 -10.86
CA ILE A 158 12.71 3.87 -9.66
C ILE A 158 13.61 5.10 -9.44
N GLY A 159 13.06 6.29 -9.71
CA GLY A 159 13.68 7.57 -9.39
C GLY A 159 13.36 8.04 -7.97
N ALA A 160 13.53 9.34 -7.72
CA ALA A 160 13.18 9.94 -6.44
C ALA A 160 11.67 9.77 -6.13
N LEU A 161 11.35 9.36 -4.90
CA LEU A 161 9.97 9.11 -4.47
C LEU A 161 9.09 10.37 -4.41
N SER A 162 9.67 11.56 -4.47
CA SER A 162 8.94 12.83 -4.45
C SER A 162 7.97 12.96 -5.62
N VAL A 163 8.36 12.52 -6.81
CA VAL A 163 7.52 12.60 -8.03
C VAL A 163 6.29 11.69 -7.94
N PRO A 164 6.40 10.36 -7.72
CA PRO A 164 5.22 9.51 -7.59
C PRO A 164 4.35 9.88 -6.38
N THR A 165 4.94 10.36 -5.27
CA THR A 165 4.17 10.87 -4.13
C THR A 165 3.30 12.05 -4.54
N ALA A 166 3.89 13.07 -5.18
CA ALA A 166 3.18 14.26 -5.62
C ALA A 166 2.09 13.95 -6.65
N LEU A 167 2.34 13.03 -7.59
CA LEU A 167 1.35 12.61 -8.58
C LEU A 167 0.17 11.88 -7.96
N ILE A 168 0.42 10.97 -7.01
CA ILE A 168 -0.64 10.27 -6.27
C ILE A 168 -1.51 11.29 -5.51
N HIS A 169 -0.88 12.26 -4.85
CA HIS A 169 -1.61 13.29 -4.11
C HIS A 169 -2.42 14.21 -5.01
N ALA A 170 -1.83 14.69 -6.10
CA ALA A 170 -2.51 15.54 -7.08
C ALA A 170 -3.71 14.83 -7.75
N SER A 171 -3.71 13.49 -7.76
CA SER A 171 -4.79 12.68 -8.32
C SER A 171 -5.89 12.34 -7.31
N ALA A 172 -5.65 12.59 -6.01
CA ALA A 172 -6.60 12.29 -4.95
C ALA A 172 -7.51 13.50 -4.65
N ALA A 173 -8.66 13.23 -4.05
CA ALA A 173 -9.56 14.30 -3.63
C ALA A 173 -8.91 15.17 -2.54
N SER A 174 -8.97 16.49 -2.71
CA SER A 174 -8.23 17.46 -1.89
C SER A 174 -8.59 17.45 -0.39
N TRP A 175 -9.80 17.02 -0.05
CA TRP A 175 -10.28 16.96 1.33
C TRP A 175 -9.56 15.90 2.18
N TRP A 176 -8.92 14.89 1.55
CA TRP A 176 -8.03 13.96 2.26
C TRP A 176 -6.79 14.63 2.85
N PHE A 177 -6.53 15.89 2.49
CA PHE A 177 -5.37 16.67 2.92
C PHE A 177 -5.74 17.89 3.76
N SER A 178 -7.04 18.15 4.02
CA SER A 178 -7.52 19.41 4.63
C SER A 178 -7.98 19.26 6.08
N PRO A 179 -7.72 20.24 6.98
CA PRO A 179 -6.73 21.29 6.87
C PRO A 179 -5.54 21.04 7.81
N VAL A 180 -4.33 21.11 7.26
CA VAL A 180 -3.19 21.60 8.05
C VAL A 180 -3.03 23.08 7.71
N ASP A 181 -4.02 23.87 8.12
CA ASP A 181 -3.90 25.33 8.21
C ASP A 181 -4.92 25.81 9.27
N PRO A 182 -4.49 26.43 10.39
CA PRO A 182 -5.43 27.13 11.26
C PRO A 182 -6.01 28.34 10.51
N PRO A 183 -7.22 28.80 10.86
CA PRO A 183 -7.82 29.96 10.19
C PRO A 183 -6.86 31.15 10.26
N ARG A 184 -6.49 31.70 9.09
CA ARG A 184 -5.77 32.97 9.00
C ARG A 184 -6.62 34.03 9.70
N ARG A 185 -6.10 34.54 10.81
CA ARG A 185 -6.63 35.73 11.49
C ARG A 185 -6.32 36.98 10.68
#